data_AF-A0A0Q6ZWP2-F1
#
_entry.id   AF-A0A0Q6ZWP2-F1
#
_cell.length_a   1.000
_cell.length_b   1.000
_cell.length_c   1.000
_cell.angle_alpha   90.00
_cell.angle_beta   90.00
_cell.angle_gamma   90.00
#
_symmetry.space_group_name_H-M   'P 1'
#
loop_
_entity.id
_entity.type
_entity.pdbx_description
1 polymer ?
#
loop_
_entity_poly.entity_id
_entity_poly.type
_entity_poly.pdbx_seq_one_letter_code
_entity_poly.pdbx_strand_id
1 'polypeptide(L)'
;MSGKRSKPPPTKRHHSERFRFPGARTERWTNAKAAWIAFHLGQQLSSVDVAELMRDGTSAPTIRRMIKLWGLPMKGMRRGIVVSIPRQSRVRLEKLASKRGITPERYLDRICFFAIRDDMFDAIVDEGGDDD
;
A
#
# COMPACT_ATOMS: atom_id res chain seq x y z
N MET A 1 53.93 -17.15 26.87
CA MET A 1 53.29 -15.82 26.92
C MET A 1 52.01 -15.86 26.09
N SER A 2 50.84 -15.96 26.73
CA SER A 2 49.54 -16.00 26.02
C SER A 2 48.96 -14.59 25.96
N GLY A 3 48.98 -13.98 24.78
CA GLY A 3 48.47 -12.64 24.54
C GLY A 3 46.95 -12.59 24.63
N LYS A 4 46.41 -11.82 25.58
CA LYS A 4 44.98 -11.53 25.68
C LYS A 4 44.54 -10.72 24.46
N ARG A 5 43.82 -11.35 23.51
CA ARG A 5 43.15 -10.65 22.41
C ARG A 5 42.10 -9.69 22.98
N SER A 6 42.25 -8.40 22.67
CA SER A 6 41.30 -7.35 23.04
C SER A 6 39.94 -7.61 22.39
N LYS A 7 38.86 -7.55 23.18
CA LYS A 7 37.48 -7.69 22.68
C LYS A 7 37.16 -6.51 21.73
N PRO A 8 36.53 -6.76 20.56
CA PRO A 8 36.13 -5.70 19.66
C PRO A 8 35.09 -4.78 20.31
N PRO A 9 35.07 -3.48 19.94
CA PRO A 9 34.14 -2.52 20.53
C PRO A 9 32.68 -2.91 20.23
N PRO A 10 31.74 -2.67 21.16
CA PRO A 10 30.34 -2.97 20.95
C PRO A 10 29.80 -2.16 19.78
N THR A 11 29.26 -2.85 18.77
CA THR A 11 28.60 -2.25 17.61
C THR A 11 27.44 -1.37 18.09
N LYS A 12 27.40 -0.11 17.63
CA LYS A 12 26.30 0.82 17.90
C LYS A 12 24.98 0.20 17.44
N ARG A 13 24.07 -0.05 18.39
CA ARG A 13 22.75 -0.64 18.15
C ARG A 13 21.81 0.42 17.64
N HIS A 14 21.08 0.15 16.57
CA HIS A 14 19.95 0.98 16.18
C HIS A 14 18.71 0.56 16.97
N HIS A 15 17.89 1.52 17.39
CA HIS A 15 16.71 1.31 18.25
C HIS A 15 15.67 0.34 17.65
N SER A 16 15.81 -0.01 16.37
CA SER A 16 14.93 -0.92 15.65
C SER A 16 15.45 -2.36 15.54
N GLU A 17 16.63 -2.67 16.11
CA GLU A 17 17.25 -3.99 16.02
C GLU A 17 16.70 -4.95 17.09
N ARG A 18 15.88 -5.93 16.69
CA ARG A 18 15.44 -7.04 17.55
C ARG A 18 16.15 -8.32 17.13
N PHE A 19 16.86 -8.95 18.07
CA PHE A 19 17.47 -10.27 17.87
C PHE A 19 16.51 -11.34 18.38
N ARG A 20 16.09 -12.26 17.51
CA ARG A 20 15.20 -13.37 17.91
C ARG A 20 15.94 -14.51 18.62
N PHE A 21 17.25 -14.71 18.35
CA PHE A 21 18.13 -15.71 18.97
C PHE A 21 19.61 -15.38 18.65
N PRO A 22 20.61 -15.93 19.38
CA PRO A 22 22.03 -15.72 19.09
C PRO A 22 22.36 -16.23 17.68
N GLY A 23 22.81 -15.34 16.78
CA GLY A 23 23.08 -15.67 15.37
C GLY A 23 21.91 -15.44 14.39
N ALA A 24 20.74 -15.02 14.89
CA ALA A 24 19.63 -14.60 14.02
C ALA A 24 19.98 -13.33 13.25
N ARG A 25 19.53 -13.23 12.00
CA ARG A 25 19.52 -11.97 11.25
C ARG A 25 18.78 -10.91 12.08
N THR A 26 19.41 -9.76 12.27
CA THR A 26 18.85 -8.64 13.01
C THR A 26 17.58 -8.16 12.33
N GLU A 27 16.41 -8.34 12.96
CA GLU A 27 15.14 -7.83 12.45
C GLU A 27 15.14 -6.33 12.68
N ARG A 28 15.43 -5.55 11.61
CA ARG A 28 15.42 -4.08 11.67
C ARG A 28 14.02 -3.50 11.63
N TRP A 29 13.08 -4.17 10.96
CA TRP A 29 11.65 -3.82 10.89
C TRP A 29 10.84 -5.05 11.27
N THR A 30 9.83 -4.86 12.10
CA THR A 30 8.92 -5.95 12.47
C THR A 30 8.14 -6.45 11.26
N ASN A 31 7.88 -7.75 11.20
CA ASN A 31 7.01 -8.33 10.16
C ASN A 31 5.65 -7.61 10.06
N ALA A 32 5.07 -7.20 11.20
CA ALA A 32 3.81 -6.45 11.24
C ALA A 32 3.91 -5.11 10.49
N LYS A 33 5.00 -4.37 10.69
CA LYS A 33 5.26 -3.12 9.98
C LYS A 33 5.45 -3.35 8.48
N ALA A 34 6.20 -4.38 8.11
CA ALA A 34 6.40 -4.72 6.70
C ALA A 34 5.07 -5.08 6.01
N ALA A 35 4.23 -5.88 6.67
CA ALA A 35 2.92 -6.27 6.16
C ALA A 35 1.98 -5.06 6.02
N TRP A 36 1.96 -4.17 7.00
CA TRP A 36 1.14 -2.96 6.98
C TRP A 36 1.52 -2.04 5.81
N ILE A 37 2.82 -1.84 5.57
CA ILE A 37 3.32 -1.05 4.44
C ILE A 37 2.94 -1.72 3.11
N ALA A 38 3.16 -3.04 2.99
CA ALA A 38 2.82 -3.77 1.77
C ALA A 38 1.32 -3.72 1.45
N PHE A 39 0.45 -3.79 2.46
CA PHE A 39 -1.00 -3.67 2.30
C PHE A 39 -1.41 -2.32 1.68
N HIS A 40 -0.91 -1.21 2.23
CA HIS A 40 -1.24 0.13 1.75
C HIS A 40 -0.65 0.43 0.36
N LEU A 41 0.56 -0.08 0.07
CA LEU A 41 1.12 -0.02 -1.28
C LEU A 41 0.27 -0.80 -2.28
N GLY A 42 -0.32 -1.93 -1.87
CA GLY A 42 -1.29 -2.69 -2.67
C GLY A 42 -2.58 -1.92 -2.94
N GLN A 43 -2.95 -0.98 -2.07
CA GLN A 43 -4.06 -0.04 -2.27
C GLN A 43 -3.69 1.17 -3.13
N GLN A 44 -2.56 1.11 -3.85
CA GLN A 44 -2.07 2.16 -4.73
C GLN A 44 -1.66 3.47 -4.04
N LEU A 45 -1.51 3.46 -2.71
CA LEU A 45 -0.95 4.58 -1.97
C LEU A 45 0.53 4.78 -2.29
N SER A 46 0.95 6.04 -2.34
CA SER A 46 2.35 6.37 -2.59
C SER A 46 3.20 6.15 -1.33
N SER A 47 4.53 6.02 -1.52
CA SER A 47 5.46 5.96 -0.38
C SER A 47 5.40 7.19 0.54
N VAL A 48 4.87 8.32 0.04
CA VAL A 48 4.69 9.55 0.83
C VAL A 48 3.45 9.39 1.71
N ASP A 49 2.32 9.03 1.11
CA ASP A 49 1.05 8.80 1.83
C ASP A 49 1.22 7.74 2.93
N VAL A 50 1.93 6.64 2.63
CA VAL A 50 2.21 5.58 3.60
C VAL A 50 3.08 6.08 4.76
N ALA A 51 4.06 6.97 4.49
CA ALA A 51 4.88 7.57 5.55
C ALA A 51 4.04 8.51 6.44
N GLU A 52 3.16 9.30 5.83
CA GLU A 52 2.24 10.22 6.53
C GLU A 52 1.20 9.49 7.37
N LEU A 53 0.69 8.35 6.90
CA LEU A 53 -0.26 7.52 7.63
C LEU A 53 0.39 6.82 8.84
N MET A 54 1.63 6.34 8.68
CA MET A 54 2.28 5.55 9.73
C MET A 54 2.75 6.39 10.93
N ARG A 55 3.10 7.67 10.72
CA ARG A 55 3.50 8.65 11.76
C ARG A 55 4.53 8.16 12.80
N ASP A 56 5.35 7.17 12.44
CA ASP A 56 6.33 6.54 13.35
C ASP A 56 7.77 7.01 13.12
N GLY A 57 7.94 8.10 12.35
CA GLY A 57 9.24 8.64 11.94
C GLY A 57 9.88 7.96 10.73
N THR A 58 9.23 6.96 10.13
CA THR A 58 9.73 6.37 8.88
C THR A 58 9.53 7.30 7.70
N SER A 59 10.63 7.62 7.01
CA SER A 59 10.58 8.49 5.85
C SER A 59 10.20 7.74 4.56
N ALA A 60 9.56 8.45 3.63
CA ALA A 60 9.22 7.91 2.31
C ALA A 60 10.43 7.32 1.52
N PRO A 61 11.64 7.92 1.55
CA PRO A 61 12.84 7.30 0.98
C PRO A 61 13.17 5.93 1.60
N THR A 62 12.96 5.76 2.90
CA THR A 62 13.18 4.49 3.60
C THR A 62 12.20 3.44 3.12
N ILE A 63 10.92 3.80 2.97
CA ILE A 63 9.90 2.92 2.40
C ILE A 63 10.28 2.50 0.98
N ARG A 64 10.66 3.43 0.10
CA ARG A 64 11.10 3.11 -1.28
C ARG A 64 12.29 2.15 -1.30
N ARG A 65 13.26 2.34 -0.40
CA ARG A 65 14.38 1.40 -0.26
C ARG A 65 13.90 0.01 0.11
N MET A 66 12.94 -0.11 1.02
CA MET A 66 12.37 -1.40 1.43
C MET A 66 11.57 -2.06 0.32
N ILE A 67 10.77 -1.31 -0.44
CA ILE A 67 10.06 -1.80 -1.65
C ILE A 67 11.05 -2.45 -2.62
N LYS A 68 12.18 -1.79 -2.89
CA LYS A 68 13.24 -2.32 -3.75
C LYS A 68 13.86 -3.60 -3.17
N LEU A 69 14.10 -3.64 -1.86
CA LEU A 69 14.66 -4.82 -1.18
C LEU A 69 13.68 -6.01 -1.15
N TRP A 70 12.37 -5.74 -1.11
CA TRP A 70 11.32 -6.75 -1.20
C TRP A 70 11.04 -7.22 -2.63
N GLY A 71 11.67 -6.60 -3.65
CA GLY A 71 11.44 -6.94 -5.05
C GLY A 71 10.05 -6.53 -5.57
N LEU A 72 9.40 -5.58 -4.90
CA LEU A 72 8.09 -5.08 -5.33
C LEU A 72 8.24 -4.16 -6.55
N PRO A 73 7.31 -4.20 -7.52
CA PRO A 73 7.38 -3.40 -8.73
C PRO A 73 7.20 -1.91 -8.41
N MET A 74 8.27 -1.13 -8.51
CA MET A 74 8.21 0.33 -8.32
C MET A 74 7.74 1.10 -9.56
N LYS A 75 7.95 0.53 -10.75
CA LYS A 75 7.55 1.11 -12.03
C LYS A 75 6.29 0.42 -12.53
N GLY A 76 5.34 1.19 -13.04
CA GLY A 76 4.07 0.66 -13.54
C GLY A 76 3.04 0.33 -12.45
N MET A 77 3.35 0.56 -11.16
CA MET A 77 2.31 0.63 -10.13
C MET A 77 1.36 1.77 -10.49
N ARG A 78 0.14 1.40 -10.92
CA ARG A 78 -0.94 2.36 -11.10
C ARG A 78 -1.19 3.00 -9.74
N ARG A 79 -1.08 4.32 -9.69
CA ARG A 79 -1.53 5.13 -8.55
C ARG A 79 -3.00 5.43 -8.77
N GLY A 80 -3.78 5.43 -7.72
CA GLY A 80 -5.21 5.63 -7.82
C GLY A 80 -5.90 5.42 -6.49
N ILE A 81 -7.22 5.47 -6.54
CA ILE A 81 -8.09 5.26 -5.40
C ILE A 81 -8.73 3.88 -5.55
N VAL A 82 -8.63 3.06 -4.51
CA VAL A 82 -9.34 1.78 -4.46
C VAL A 82 -10.69 2.02 -3.80
N VAL A 83 -11.76 1.87 -4.58
CA VAL A 83 -13.13 1.95 -4.09
C VAL A 83 -13.64 0.52 -3.88
N SER A 84 -14.06 0.20 -2.67
CA SER A 84 -14.72 -1.07 -2.37
C SER A 84 -16.15 -1.03 -2.90
N ILE A 85 -16.55 -2.09 -3.60
CA ILE A 85 -17.91 -2.21 -4.15
C ILE A 85 -18.59 -3.40 -3.48
N PRO A 86 -19.82 -3.25 -2.95
CA PRO A 86 -20.58 -4.35 -2.37
C PRO A 86 -20.71 -5.54 -3.33
N ARG A 87 -20.69 -6.75 -2.79
CA ARG A 87 -20.75 -7.99 -3.60
C ARG A 87 -21.96 -8.03 -4.54
N GLN A 88 -23.11 -7.52 -4.10
CA GLN A 88 -24.33 -7.48 -4.90
C GLN A 88 -24.16 -6.55 -6.12
N SER A 89 -23.60 -5.36 -5.90
CA SER A 89 -23.30 -4.39 -6.96
C SER A 89 -22.28 -4.92 -7.96
N ARG A 90 -21.32 -5.74 -7.51
CA ARG A 90 -20.35 -6.40 -8.41
C ARG A 90 -21.00 -7.32 -9.44
N VAL A 91 -21.98 -8.14 -9.05
CA VAL A 91 -22.69 -9.03 -10.00
C VAL A 91 -23.45 -8.21 -11.05
N ARG A 92 -24.07 -7.10 -10.62
CA ARG A 92 -24.76 -6.18 -11.54
C ARG A 92 -23.78 -5.50 -12.49
N LEU A 93 -22.63 -5.07 -11.99
CA LEU A 93 -21.55 -4.48 -12.77
C LEU A 93 -21.05 -5.44 -13.86
N GLU A 94 -20.75 -6.70 -13.51
CA GLU A 94 -20.27 -7.70 -14.46
C GLU A 94 -21.27 -7.92 -15.61
N LYS A 95 -22.58 -7.98 -15.30
CA LYS A 95 -23.63 -8.07 -16.33
C LYS A 95 -23.67 -6.81 -17.22
N LEU A 96 -23.58 -5.62 -16.64
CA LEU A 96 -23.63 -4.36 -17.39
C LEU A 96 -22.41 -4.15 -18.28
N ALA A 97 -21.24 -4.58 -17.82
CA ALA A 97 -19.99 -4.54 -18.57
C ALA A 97 -20.00 -5.55 -19.72
N SER A 98 -20.45 -6.79 -19.45
CA SER A 98 -20.60 -7.85 -20.45
C SER A 98 -21.54 -7.45 -21.59
N LYS A 99 -22.69 -6.83 -21.29
CA LYS A 99 -23.62 -6.28 -22.30
C LYS A 99 -22.97 -5.27 -23.26
N ARG A 100 -21.88 -4.62 -22.83
CA ARG A 100 -21.14 -3.62 -23.62
C ARG A 100 -19.82 -4.16 -24.19
N GLY A 101 -19.52 -5.45 -24.00
CA GLY A 101 -18.29 -6.07 -24.48
C GLY A 101 -17.00 -5.51 -23.84
N ILE A 102 -17.08 -5.00 -22.62
CA ILE A 102 -15.92 -4.45 -21.88
C ILE A 102 -15.79 -5.10 -20.50
N THR A 103 -14.60 -4.97 -19.89
CA THR A 103 -14.37 -5.48 -18.53
C THR A 103 -15.04 -4.59 -17.48
N PRO A 104 -15.38 -5.12 -16.29
CA PRO A 104 -15.92 -4.35 -15.17
C PRO A 104 -15.08 -3.12 -14.81
N GLU A 105 -13.75 -3.27 -14.80
CA GLU A 105 -12.81 -2.20 -14.46
C GLU A 105 -12.90 -1.07 -15.49
N ARG A 106 -12.93 -1.42 -16.79
CA ARG A 106 -13.05 -0.43 -17.87
C ARG A 106 -14.42 0.24 -17.88
N TYR A 107 -15.46 -0.47 -17.46
CA TYR A 107 -16.80 0.09 -17.30
C TYR A 107 -16.82 1.18 -16.22
N LEU A 108 -16.26 0.88 -15.05
CA LEU A 108 -16.15 1.86 -13.95
C LEU A 108 -15.23 3.02 -14.30
N ASP A 109 -14.07 2.74 -14.90
CA ASP A 109 -13.11 3.76 -15.35
C ASP A 109 -13.78 4.79 -16.28
N ARG A 110 -14.60 4.33 -17.22
CA ARG A 110 -15.39 5.22 -18.09
C ARG A 110 -16.42 6.05 -17.33
N ILE A 111 -17.16 5.43 -16.41
CA ILE A 111 -18.15 6.15 -15.60
C ILE A 111 -17.47 7.24 -14.79
N CYS A 112 -16.41 6.89 -14.04
CA CYS A 112 -15.66 7.85 -13.25
C CYS A 112 -15.08 8.97 -14.11
N PHE A 113 -14.51 8.63 -15.28
CA PHE A 113 -13.95 9.63 -16.19
C PHE A 113 -14.99 10.65 -16.65
N PHE A 114 -16.15 10.20 -17.13
CA PHE A 114 -17.19 11.11 -17.60
C PHE A 114 -17.87 11.87 -16.47
N ALA A 115 -18.15 11.19 -15.35
CA ALA A 115 -18.78 11.81 -14.18
C ALA A 115 -17.92 12.94 -13.60
N ILE A 116 -16.59 12.75 -13.52
CA ILE A 116 -15.67 13.78 -13.01
C ILE A 116 -15.46 14.89 -14.05
N ARG A 117 -15.30 14.53 -15.33
CA ARG A 117 -15.00 15.52 -16.38
C ARG A 117 -16.14 16.52 -16.56
N ASP A 118 -17.38 16.03 -16.52
CA ASP A 118 -18.58 16.82 -16.82
C ASP A 118 -19.36 17.21 -15.54
N ASP A 119 -18.76 17.02 -14.35
CA ASP A 119 -19.34 17.29 -13.02
C ASP A 119 -20.77 16.76 -12.84
N MET A 120 -20.95 15.47 -13.10
CA MET A 120 -22.26 14.82 -13.12
C MET A 120 -22.69 14.27 -11.74
N PHE A 121 -22.08 14.71 -10.64
CA PHE A 121 -22.34 14.13 -9.33
C PHE A 121 -23.84 14.15 -8.99
N ASP A 122 -24.46 15.34 -9.04
CA ASP A 122 -25.88 15.55 -8.73
C ASP A 122 -26.82 14.84 -9.71
N ALA A 123 -26.35 14.55 -10.92
CA ALA A 123 -27.14 13.82 -11.93
C ALA A 123 -27.10 12.30 -11.74
N ILE A 124 -26.13 11.79 -10.99
CA ILE A 124 -25.94 10.35 -10.75
C ILE A 124 -26.39 9.98 -9.33
N VAL A 125 -26.16 10.87 -8.36
CA VAL A 125 -26.50 10.71 -6.95
C VAL A 125 -27.73 11.57 -6.68
N ASP A 126 -28.91 10.95 -6.62
CA ASP A 126 -30.11 11.62 -6.10
C ASP A 126 -29.90 11.96 -4.61
N GLU A 127 -30.42 13.11 -4.15
CA GLU A 127 -30.29 13.63 -2.76
C GLU A 127 -30.77 12.67 -1.64
N GLY A 128 -31.33 11.49 -1.99
CA GLY A 128 -31.81 10.46 -1.06
C GLY A 128 -30.98 9.18 -1.01
N GLY A 129 -29.77 9.17 -1.56
CA GLY A 129 -28.85 8.03 -1.44
C GLY A 129 -28.20 8.01 -0.05
N ASP A 130 -28.82 7.32 0.90
CA ASP A 130 -28.32 7.17 2.27
C ASP A 130 -26.84 6.75 2.32
N ASP A 131 -26.03 7.54 3.02
CA ASP A 131 -24.67 7.21 3.46
C ASP A 131 -24.76 6.12 4.55
N ASP A 132 -24.59 4.85 4.19
CA ASP A 132 -24.29 3.74 5.11
C ASP A 132 -22.76 3.56 5.31
#